data_AF-A0A0D0C0T8-F1
#
_entry.id   AF-A0A0D0C0T8-F1
#
_cell.length_a   1.000
_cell.length_b   1.000
_cell.length_c   1.000
_cell.angle_alpha   90.00
_cell.angle_beta   90.00
_cell.angle_gamma   90.00
#
_symmetry.space_group_name_H-M   'P 1'
#
loop_
_entity.id
_entity.type
_entity.pdbx_description
1 polymer ?
#
loop_
_entity_poly.entity_id
_entity_poly.type
_entity_poly.pdbx_seq_one_letter_code
_entity_poly.pdbx_strand_id
1 'polypeptide(L)'
;MGREKDGLVTGDDDIEKFESEFPDINIPVRSFLRLYISLANPSFQSSPPALQQQSSQPSFGSVFGAPQPKPSAVLSTPTFTQEVPEEEPEVIKEWRRKQAEEIAARDEASQKCRTETIAKAEKAIDDFYEDYAVKKEKNIRENKDNEDEYLQSLTQSLSAGTTWERICKLIELKNSQSKTIARTGAGATDITRFKEVLLRLKREGDMAPGAAAY
;
A
#
# COMPACT_ATOMS: atom_id res chain seq x y z
N MET A 1 -50.09 3.68 -12.18
CA MET A 1 -49.05 3.79 -11.15
C MET A 1 -47.82 3.04 -11.66
N GLY A 2 -46.90 3.70 -12.36
CA GLY A 2 -45.66 3.10 -12.84
C GLY A 2 -44.53 4.06 -12.54
N ARG A 3 -43.80 3.82 -11.46
CA ARG A 3 -42.60 4.58 -11.10
C ARG A 3 -41.37 3.77 -11.50
N GLU A 4 -40.63 4.37 -12.43
CA GLU A 4 -39.18 4.63 -12.38
C GLU A 4 -38.26 3.50 -11.90
N LYS A 5 -37.38 3.05 -12.79
CA LYS A 5 -36.07 2.51 -12.43
C LYS A 5 -35.02 3.19 -13.29
N ASP A 6 -34.62 4.37 -12.86
CA ASP A 6 -33.42 5.02 -13.38
C ASP A 6 -32.20 4.55 -12.59
N GLY A 7 -31.21 4.04 -13.34
CA GLY A 7 -29.78 4.25 -13.15
C GLY A 7 -29.17 3.97 -11.78
N LEU A 8 -28.75 2.72 -11.56
CA LEU A 8 -27.63 2.40 -10.67
C LEU A 8 -26.63 1.53 -11.46
N VAL A 9 -25.93 2.14 -12.39
CA VAL A 9 -24.85 1.52 -13.17
C VAL A 9 -23.67 2.49 -13.09
N THR A 10 -22.45 1.97 -12.93
CA THR A 10 -21.17 2.70 -12.83
C THR A 10 -20.76 3.23 -11.45
N GLY A 11 -20.95 2.44 -10.39
CA GLY A 11 -20.35 2.75 -9.08
C GLY A 11 -19.77 1.52 -8.40
N ASP A 12 -20.49 0.41 -8.49
CA ASP A 12 -20.11 -0.85 -7.85
C ASP A 12 -18.98 -1.58 -8.61
N ASP A 13 -19.04 -1.59 -9.95
CA ASP A 13 -18.03 -2.24 -10.80
C ASP A 13 -16.65 -1.56 -10.70
N ASP A 14 -16.64 -0.22 -10.54
CA ASP A 14 -15.40 0.55 -10.37
C ASP A 14 -14.80 0.36 -8.97
N ILE A 15 -15.66 0.14 -7.97
CA ILE A 15 -15.28 -0.20 -6.59
C ILE A 15 -14.68 -1.61 -6.53
N GLU A 16 -15.31 -2.61 -7.14
CA GLU A 16 -14.76 -3.98 -7.19
C GLU A 16 -13.41 -4.01 -7.93
N LYS A 17 -13.29 -3.24 -9.02
CA LYS A 17 -12.02 -3.13 -9.74
C LYS A 17 -10.92 -2.51 -8.87
N PHE A 18 -11.25 -1.46 -8.11
CA PHE A 18 -10.32 -0.82 -7.17
C PHE A 18 -9.93 -1.76 -6.02
N GLU A 19 -10.86 -2.53 -5.47
CA GLU A 19 -10.60 -3.53 -4.42
C GLU A 19 -9.69 -4.66 -4.92
N SER A 20 -9.79 -5.03 -6.20
CA SER A 20 -8.92 -6.04 -6.83
C SER A 20 -7.50 -5.53 -7.14
N GLU A 21 -7.35 -4.23 -7.43
CA GLU A 21 -6.05 -3.59 -7.72
C GLU A 21 -5.24 -3.28 -6.45
N PHE A 22 -5.89 -3.29 -5.28
CA PHE A 22 -5.26 -3.00 -3.99
C PHE A 22 -5.70 -3.98 -2.89
N PRO A 23 -5.23 -5.25 -2.92
CA PRO A 23 -5.57 -6.25 -1.90
C PRO A 23 -5.12 -5.86 -0.48
N ASP A 24 -4.31 -4.80 -0.35
CA ASP A 24 -3.75 -4.29 0.91
C ASP A 24 -4.70 -3.35 1.69
N ILE A 25 -5.74 -2.78 1.06
CA ILE A 25 -6.56 -1.73 1.68
C ILE A 25 -7.48 -2.28 2.79
N ASN A 26 -7.83 -3.57 2.75
CA ASN A 26 -8.68 -4.21 3.76
C ASN A 26 -7.95 -5.27 4.60
N ILE A 27 -6.67 -5.03 4.87
CA ILE A 27 -5.92 -5.83 5.84
C ILE A 27 -6.14 -5.20 7.21
N PRO A 28 -6.82 -5.87 8.17
CA PRO A 28 -6.98 -5.33 9.52
C PRO A 28 -5.59 -5.02 10.09
N VAL A 29 -5.42 -3.84 10.70
CA VAL A 29 -4.16 -3.29 11.24
C VAL A 29 -3.29 -4.29 12.04
N ARG A 30 -3.89 -5.34 12.61
CA ARG A 30 -3.18 -6.45 13.29
C ARG A 30 -2.38 -7.37 12.34
N SER A 31 -2.85 -7.53 11.11
CA SER A 31 -2.25 -8.40 10.09
C SER A 31 -1.05 -7.72 9.40
N PHE A 32 -1.08 -6.39 9.24
CA PHE A 32 0.06 -5.61 8.73
C PHE A 32 1.29 -5.70 9.64
N LEU A 33 1.09 -5.63 10.96
CA LEU A 33 2.17 -5.79 11.93
C LEU A 33 2.79 -7.20 11.85
N ARG A 34 1.99 -8.24 11.58
CA ARG A 34 2.48 -9.62 11.47
C ARG A 34 3.30 -9.88 10.21
N LEU A 35 2.93 -9.27 9.09
CA LEU A 35 3.65 -9.41 7.82
C LEU A 35 4.97 -8.62 7.83
N TYR A 36 4.99 -7.43 8.43
CA TYR A 36 6.20 -6.61 8.53
C TYR A 36 7.25 -7.24 9.48
N ILE A 37 6.81 -7.85 10.59
CA ILE A 37 7.69 -8.62 11.48
C ILE A 37 8.29 -9.86 10.77
N SER A 38 7.52 -10.53 9.91
CA SER A 38 7.99 -11.71 9.16
C SER A 38 9.03 -11.38 8.08
N LEU A 39 8.98 -10.18 7.50
CA LEU A 39 9.94 -9.75 6.47
C LEU A 39 11.23 -9.20 7.11
N ALA A 40 11.15 -8.66 8.32
CA ALA A 40 12.31 -8.12 9.04
C ALA A 40 13.11 -9.18 9.81
N ASN A 41 12.61 -10.41 10.00
CA ASN A 41 13.31 -11.44 10.77
C ASN A 41 12.93 -12.89 10.34
N PRO A 42 13.71 -13.56 9.48
CA PRO A 42 13.36 -14.88 8.95
C PRO A 42 13.53 -16.06 9.94
N SER A 43 13.81 -15.81 11.22
CA SER A 43 14.20 -16.86 12.18
C SER A 43 13.24 -17.07 13.36
N PHE A 44 12.13 -16.34 13.47
CA PHE A 44 11.20 -16.48 14.59
C PHE A 44 9.91 -17.22 14.17
N GLN A 45 10.00 -18.53 14.04
CA GLN A 45 8.86 -19.41 13.80
C GLN A 45 8.25 -19.82 15.15
N SER A 46 7.34 -19.01 15.68
CA SER A 46 6.58 -19.35 16.89
C SER A 46 5.30 -20.14 16.54
N SER A 47 5.44 -21.46 16.40
CA SER A 47 4.31 -22.38 16.60
C SER A 47 4.45 -22.99 17.99
N PRO A 48 3.47 -22.85 18.89
CA PRO A 48 3.48 -23.60 20.15
C PRO A 48 3.31 -25.10 19.82
N PRO A 49 4.11 -26.01 20.41
CA PRO A 49 3.91 -27.43 20.19
C PRO A 49 2.61 -27.86 20.86
N ALA A 50 1.67 -28.36 20.07
CA ALA A 50 0.51 -29.08 20.57
C ALA A 50 0.99 -30.39 21.19
N LEU A 51 0.79 -30.55 22.50
CA LEU A 51 0.89 -31.84 23.16
C LEU A 51 -0.27 -32.72 22.69
N GLN A 52 0.01 -33.63 21.75
CA GLN A 52 -0.91 -34.68 21.38
C GLN A 52 -0.27 -36.05 21.63
N GLN A 53 -0.86 -36.73 22.61
CA GLN A 53 -0.54 -38.06 23.06
C GLN A 53 -1.03 -39.06 22.01
N GLN A 54 -0.14 -39.84 21.39
CA GLN A 54 -0.53 -41.15 20.83
C GLN A 54 0.67 -42.05 20.53
N SER A 55 0.54 -43.28 21.01
CA SER A 55 1.47 -44.40 20.98
C SER A 55 1.50 -45.13 19.64
N SER A 56 2.69 -45.43 19.10
CA SER A 56 3.04 -46.72 18.46
C SER A 56 4.49 -46.72 17.93
N GLN A 57 5.27 -47.78 18.25
CA GLN A 57 6.63 -48.03 17.74
C GLN A 57 6.61 -48.44 16.25
N PRO A 58 7.75 -48.32 15.52
CA PRO A 58 8.60 -49.50 15.33
C PRO A 58 10.13 -49.24 15.28
N SER A 59 10.83 -50.36 15.43
CA SER A 59 12.29 -50.60 15.46
C SER A 59 12.94 -50.60 14.07
N PHE A 60 14.17 -50.07 13.92
CA PHE A 60 15.39 -50.83 13.51
C PHE A 60 16.60 -49.90 13.27
N GLY A 61 17.80 -50.34 13.70
CA GLY A 61 19.07 -49.96 13.04
C GLY A 61 20.10 -49.19 13.88
N SER A 62 20.84 -49.90 14.73
CA SER A 62 22.09 -49.43 15.35
C SER A 62 23.26 -49.68 14.40
N VAL A 63 24.07 -48.65 14.05
CA VAL A 63 25.47 -48.82 13.64
C VAL A 63 26.27 -47.56 14.04
N PHE A 64 27.42 -47.76 14.69
CA PHE A 64 28.46 -46.80 15.13
C PHE A 64 28.39 -46.23 16.56
N GLY A 65 28.49 -47.13 17.55
CA GLY A 65 29.72 -47.31 18.33
C GLY A 65 30.32 -46.16 19.14
N ALA A 66 29.79 -45.91 20.33
CA ALA A 66 30.56 -45.50 21.52
C ALA A 66 29.92 -46.17 22.76
N PRO A 67 30.69 -46.72 23.72
CA PRO A 67 30.13 -47.50 24.82
C PRO A 67 29.38 -46.57 25.79
N GLN A 68 28.07 -46.72 25.85
CA GLN A 68 27.25 -46.03 26.83
C GLN A 68 27.43 -46.72 28.20
N PRO A 69 27.84 -46.00 29.26
CA PRO A 69 27.95 -46.60 30.59
C PRO A 69 26.54 -46.95 31.09
N LYS A 70 26.37 -48.20 31.54
CA LYS A 70 25.15 -48.68 32.20
C LYS A 70 24.97 -47.91 33.52
N PRO A 71 23.75 -47.51 33.92
CA PRO A 71 23.51 -47.02 35.28
C PRO A 71 23.58 -48.21 36.25
N SER A 72 24.78 -48.52 36.74
CA SER A 72 24.94 -49.29 37.96
C SER A 72 24.34 -48.50 39.11
N ALA A 73 23.64 -49.21 39.99
CA ALA A 73 23.07 -48.68 41.21
C ALA A 73 24.04 -47.74 41.93
N VAL A 74 23.53 -46.55 42.25
CA VAL A 74 24.04 -45.57 43.21
C VAL A 74 24.77 -46.25 44.39
N LEU A 75 26.09 -46.35 44.28
CA LEU A 75 26.97 -46.21 45.44
C LEU A 75 27.03 -44.71 45.71
N SER A 76 26.40 -44.28 46.80
CA SER A 76 26.48 -42.92 47.31
C SER A 76 27.94 -42.54 47.55
N THR A 77 28.57 -41.86 46.60
CA THR A 77 29.73 -41.03 46.92
C THR A 77 29.20 -39.86 47.74
N PRO A 78 29.73 -39.61 48.95
CA PRO A 78 29.40 -38.38 49.65
C PRO A 78 29.97 -37.23 48.81
N THR A 79 29.10 -36.57 48.04
CA THR A 79 29.32 -35.20 47.60
C THR A 79 29.55 -34.43 48.88
N PHE A 80 30.81 -34.09 49.11
CA PHE A 80 31.24 -33.23 50.18
C PHE A 80 30.67 -31.84 49.91
N THR A 81 29.41 -31.65 50.30
CA THR A 81 28.80 -30.34 50.54
C THR A 81 29.47 -29.81 51.79
N GLN A 82 30.72 -29.37 51.66
CA GLN A 82 31.33 -28.53 52.66
C GLN A 82 30.82 -27.12 52.37
N GLU A 83 29.81 -26.70 53.10
CA GLU A 83 29.56 -25.28 53.36
C GLU A 83 30.74 -24.75 54.18
N VAL A 84 31.89 -24.57 53.54
CA VAL A 84 32.89 -23.64 54.06
C VAL A 84 32.49 -22.29 53.48
N PRO A 85 32.21 -21.27 54.31
CA PRO A 85 32.25 -19.90 53.83
C PRO A 85 33.72 -19.55 53.58
N GLU A 86 34.32 -20.14 52.54
CA GLU A 86 35.59 -19.65 52.03
C GLU A 86 35.27 -18.34 51.33
N GLU A 87 35.69 -17.26 51.95
CA GLU A 87 35.71 -15.94 51.37
C GLU A 87 36.33 -16.04 49.97
N GLU A 88 35.48 -15.91 48.93
CA GLU A 88 35.93 -16.09 47.54
C GLU A 88 37.22 -15.28 47.32
N PRO A 89 38.26 -15.86 46.70
CA PRO A 89 39.53 -15.19 46.51
C PRO A 89 39.29 -13.87 45.77
N GLU A 90 39.88 -12.78 46.26
CA GLU A 90 39.60 -11.39 45.82
C GLU A 90 39.67 -11.22 44.29
N VAL A 91 40.55 -11.97 43.63
CA VAL A 91 40.68 -12.01 42.17
C VAL A 91 39.40 -12.48 41.45
N ILE A 92 38.69 -13.46 42.00
CA ILE A 92 37.43 -13.96 41.42
C ILE A 92 36.31 -12.94 41.66
N LYS A 93 36.28 -12.28 42.82
CA LYS A 93 35.33 -11.19 43.11
C LYS A 93 35.52 -10.03 42.13
N GLU A 94 36.77 -9.60 41.90
CA GLU A 94 37.10 -8.55 40.94
C GLU A 94 36.77 -8.93 39.50
N TRP A 95 37.02 -10.18 39.11
CA TRP A 95 36.68 -10.68 37.78
C TRP A 95 35.18 -10.71 37.55
N ARG A 96 34.39 -11.22 38.51
CA ARG A 96 32.92 -11.20 38.42
C ARG A 96 32.37 -9.78 38.35
N ARG A 97 32.94 -8.85 39.12
CA ARG A 97 32.56 -7.43 39.06
C ARG A 97 32.82 -6.84 37.66
N LYS A 98 34.03 -7.03 37.11
CA LYS A 98 34.37 -6.55 35.76
C LYS A 98 33.49 -7.16 34.68
N GLN A 99 33.18 -8.46 34.77
CA GLN A 99 32.27 -9.13 33.84
C GLN A 99 30.83 -8.63 33.97
N ALA A 100 30.34 -8.43 35.19
CA ALA A 100 29.01 -7.86 35.41
C ALA A 100 28.91 -6.44 34.84
N GLU A 101 29.94 -5.61 35.02
CA GLU A 101 30.02 -4.27 34.43
C GLU A 101 30.04 -4.32 32.89
N GLU A 102 30.80 -5.23 32.28
CA GLU A 102 30.87 -5.39 30.83
C GLU A 102 29.54 -5.90 30.24
N ILE A 103 28.89 -6.87 30.89
CA ILE A 103 27.57 -7.36 30.51
C ILE A 103 26.53 -6.24 30.62
N ALA A 104 26.54 -5.49 31.72
CA ALA A 104 25.62 -4.36 31.92
C ALA A 104 25.80 -3.28 30.83
N ALA A 105 27.05 -2.94 30.49
CA ALA A 105 27.33 -1.98 29.41
C ALA A 105 26.84 -2.47 28.04
N ARG A 106 27.03 -3.77 27.74
CA ARG A 106 26.54 -4.38 26.50
C ARG A 106 25.02 -4.43 26.44
N ASP A 107 24.37 -4.74 27.55
CA ASP A 107 22.91 -4.78 27.66
C ASP A 107 22.32 -3.37 27.53
N GLU A 108 22.93 -2.35 28.14
CA GLU A 108 22.52 -0.96 27.99
C GLU A 108 22.66 -0.48 26.54
N ALA A 109 23.77 -0.79 25.87
CA ALA A 109 23.96 -0.47 24.46
C ALA A 109 22.91 -1.17 23.55
N SER A 110 22.60 -2.44 23.87
CA SER A 110 21.60 -3.21 23.14
C SER A 110 20.19 -2.66 23.36
N GLN A 111 19.88 -2.22 24.57
CA GLN A 111 18.61 -1.56 24.90
C GLN A 111 18.49 -0.22 24.18
N LYS A 112 19.53 0.62 24.19
CA LYS A 112 19.56 1.90 23.47
C LYS A 112 19.33 1.73 21.97
N CYS A 113 20.04 0.81 21.33
CA CYS A 113 19.85 0.51 19.91
C CYS A 113 18.42 0.05 19.58
N ARG A 114 17.82 -0.77 20.44
CA ARG A 114 16.41 -1.18 20.29
C ARG A 114 15.46 0.00 20.42
N THR A 115 15.63 0.84 21.44
CA THR A 115 14.77 2.02 21.63
C THR A 115 14.91 3.03 20.50
N GLU A 116 16.12 3.25 19.99
CA GLU A 116 16.36 4.12 18.83
C GLU A 116 15.71 3.57 17.57
N THR A 117 15.76 2.25 17.36
CA THR A 117 15.11 1.60 16.21
C THR A 117 13.59 1.74 16.29
N ILE A 118 13.00 1.56 17.49
CA ILE A 118 11.57 1.74 17.72
C ILE A 118 11.18 3.20 17.47
N ALA A 119 11.88 4.15 18.08
CA ALA A 119 11.61 5.58 17.89
C ALA A 119 11.75 6.02 16.42
N LYS A 120 12.73 5.48 15.70
CA LYS A 120 12.89 5.73 14.26
C LYS A 120 11.73 5.15 13.45
N ALA A 121 11.25 3.96 13.81
CA ALA A 121 10.11 3.35 13.14
C ALA A 121 8.82 4.12 13.40
N GLU A 122 8.59 4.56 14.64
CA GLU A 122 7.44 5.42 15.01
C GLU A 122 7.47 6.73 14.20
N LYS A 123 8.62 7.42 14.20
CA LYS A 123 8.77 8.63 13.40
C LYS A 123 8.54 8.40 11.90
N ALA A 124 9.05 7.30 11.35
CA ALA A 124 8.85 6.99 9.93
C ALA A 124 7.36 6.73 9.59
N ILE A 125 6.59 6.21 10.54
CA ILE A 125 5.14 6.06 10.38
C ILE A 125 4.46 7.43 10.37
N ASP A 126 4.80 8.30 11.32
CA ASP A 126 4.24 9.66 11.38
C ASP A 126 4.57 10.46 10.11
N ASP A 127 5.85 10.48 9.71
CA ASP A 127 6.34 11.15 8.50
C ASP A 127 5.56 10.65 7.25
N PHE A 128 5.29 9.34 7.14
CA PHE A 128 4.53 8.78 6.02
C PHE A 128 3.08 9.30 5.97
N TYR A 129 2.41 9.39 7.11
CA TYR A 129 1.03 9.88 7.16
C TYR A 129 0.94 11.38 6.93
N GLU A 130 1.90 12.16 7.40
CA GLU A 130 2.01 13.58 7.09
C GLU A 130 2.22 13.80 5.58
N ASP A 131 3.19 13.11 4.98
CA ASP A 131 3.46 13.19 3.54
C ASP A 131 2.25 12.76 2.70
N TYR A 132 1.56 11.69 3.13
CA TYR A 132 0.34 11.22 2.47
C TYR A 132 -0.79 12.26 2.57
N ALA A 133 -0.99 12.86 3.75
CA ALA A 133 -2.01 13.89 3.94
C ALA A 133 -1.73 15.11 3.06
N VAL A 134 -0.47 15.57 3.01
CA VAL A 134 -0.04 16.68 2.14
C VAL A 134 -0.26 16.34 0.67
N LYS A 135 0.11 15.13 0.23
CA LYS A 135 -0.09 14.70 -1.16
C LYS A 135 -1.57 14.60 -1.51
N LYS A 136 -2.39 14.07 -0.60
CA LYS A 136 -3.84 14.00 -0.78
C LYS A 136 -4.45 15.40 -0.87
N GLU A 137 -4.08 16.32 0.02
CA GLU A 137 -4.58 17.69 -0.01
C GLU A 137 -4.17 18.39 -1.31
N LYS A 138 -2.92 18.21 -1.75
CA LYS A 138 -2.44 18.75 -3.02
C LYS A 138 -3.26 18.23 -4.20
N ASN A 139 -3.49 16.91 -4.27
CA ASN A 139 -4.28 16.32 -5.35
C ASN A 139 -5.74 16.82 -5.33
N ILE A 140 -6.33 16.96 -4.14
CA ILE A 140 -7.69 17.51 -4.00
C ILE A 140 -7.72 18.96 -4.48
N ARG A 141 -6.73 19.77 -4.10
CA ARG A 141 -6.62 21.17 -4.53
C ARG A 141 -6.46 21.26 -6.05
N GLU A 142 -5.55 20.49 -6.63
CA GLU A 142 -5.33 20.43 -8.08
C GLU A 142 -6.59 19.98 -8.84
N ASN A 143 -7.32 18.99 -8.33
CA ASN A 143 -8.58 18.58 -8.94
C ASN A 143 -9.65 19.68 -8.89
N LYS A 144 -9.74 20.42 -7.77
CA LYS A 144 -10.66 21.56 -7.65
C LYS A 144 -10.27 22.70 -8.58
N ASP A 145 -8.99 23.03 -8.64
CA ASP A 145 -8.48 24.08 -9.53
C ASP A 145 -8.73 23.72 -11.00
N ASN A 146 -8.54 22.44 -11.38
CA ASN A 146 -8.84 21.93 -12.71
C ASN A 146 -10.35 21.96 -13.02
N GLU A 147 -11.20 21.65 -12.04
CA GLU A 147 -12.66 21.75 -12.18
C GLU A 147 -13.09 23.20 -12.39
N ASP A 148 -12.57 24.12 -11.57
CA ASP A 148 -12.84 25.55 -11.69
C ASP A 148 -12.34 26.11 -13.03
N GLU A 149 -11.15 25.73 -13.48
CA GLU A 149 -10.63 26.10 -14.80
C GLU A 149 -11.49 25.53 -15.92
N TYR A 150 -11.94 24.28 -15.81
CA TYR A 150 -12.84 23.66 -16.78
C TYR A 150 -14.17 24.40 -16.86
N LEU A 151 -14.80 24.72 -15.71
CA LEU A 151 -16.05 25.49 -15.65
C LEU A 151 -15.86 26.89 -16.24
N GLN A 152 -14.77 27.58 -15.89
CA GLN A 152 -14.44 28.88 -16.49
C GLN A 152 -14.25 28.76 -18.01
N SER A 153 -13.55 27.74 -18.48
CA SER A 153 -13.33 27.51 -19.91
C SER A 153 -14.64 27.24 -20.64
N LEU A 154 -15.60 26.59 -19.99
CA LEU A 154 -16.93 26.30 -20.53
C LEU A 154 -17.77 27.58 -20.58
N THR A 155 -17.82 28.37 -19.50
CA THR A 155 -18.50 29.67 -19.45
C THR A 155 -17.91 30.66 -20.46
N GLN A 156 -16.57 30.74 -20.53
CA GLN A 156 -15.90 31.56 -21.54
C GLN A 156 -16.24 31.08 -22.94
N SER A 157 -16.17 29.77 -23.21
CA SER A 157 -16.54 29.20 -24.52
C SER A 157 -18.01 29.43 -24.86
N LEU A 158 -18.91 29.55 -23.89
CA LEU A 158 -20.32 29.91 -24.12
C LEU A 158 -20.46 31.40 -24.47
N SER A 159 -19.71 32.28 -23.82
CA SER A 159 -19.78 33.74 -24.01
C SER A 159 -18.94 34.29 -25.17
N ALA A 160 -17.91 33.57 -25.60
CA ALA A 160 -16.93 34.04 -26.58
C ALA A 160 -17.20 33.48 -27.99
N GLY A 161 -17.14 34.37 -28.99
CA GLY A 161 -17.26 34.03 -30.40
C GLY A 161 -18.71 33.84 -30.87
N THR A 162 -18.84 33.46 -32.14
CA THR A 162 -20.16 33.22 -32.76
C THR A 162 -20.68 31.82 -32.44
N THR A 163 -21.99 31.62 -32.50
CA THR A 163 -22.61 30.28 -32.33
C THR A 163 -21.97 29.21 -33.21
N TRP A 164 -21.59 29.55 -34.44
CA TRP A 164 -20.93 28.64 -35.37
C TRP A 164 -19.50 28.29 -34.98
N GLU A 165 -18.74 29.24 -34.41
CA GLU A 165 -17.41 28.96 -33.86
C GLU A 165 -17.47 28.01 -32.66
N ARG A 166 -18.46 28.20 -31.77
CA ARG A 166 -18.72 27.29 -30.64
C ARG A 166 -19.05 25.88 -31.11
N ILE A 167 -19.96 25.74 -32.07
CA ILE A 167 -20.34 24.44 -32.66
C ILE A 167 -19.10 23.75 -33.26
N CYS A 168 -18.28 24.47 -34.05
CA CYS A 168 -17.07 23.90 -34.63
C CYS A 168 -16.03 23.48 -33.58
N LYS A 169 -15.91 24.19 -32.45
CA LYS A 169 -15.01 23.83 -31.34
C LYS A 169 -15.50 22.57 -30.62
N LEU A 170 -16.80 22.48 -30.34
CA LEU A 170 -17.42 21.33 -29.65
C LEU A 170 -17.30 20.02 -30.45
N ILE A 171 -17.47 20.10 -31.77
CA ILE A 171 -17.32 18.94 -32.67
C ILE A 171 -15.87 18.77 -33.16
N GLU A 172 -14.91 19.54 -32.61
CA GLU A 172 -13.48 19.51 -32.95
C GLU A 172 -13.19 19.59 -34.47
N LEU A 173 -14.00 20.38 -35.19
CA LEU A 173 -13.92 20.54 -36.63
C LEU A 173 -12.89 21.61 -36.98
N LYS A 174 -11.65 21.15 -37.22
CA LYS A 174 -10.54 21.99 -37.71
C LYS A 174 -10.47 22.03 -39.25
N ASN A 175 -10.91 20.96 -39.92
CA ASN A 175 -10.92 20.83 -41.39
C ASN A 175 -12.05 19.89 -41.81
N SER A 176 -12.53 19.97 -43.07
CA SER A 176 -13.56 19.10 -43.65
C SER A 176 -13.25 17.60 -43.54
N GLN A 177 -11.98 17.23 -43.34
CA GLN A 177 -11.51 15.86 -43.15
C GLN A 177 -11.55 15.36 -41.69
N SER A 178 -11.91 16.21 -40.71
CA SER A 178 -12.03 15.79 -39.30
C SER A 178 -13.02 14.63 -39.18
N LYS A 179 -12.61 13.52 -38.55
CA LYS A 179 -13.43 12.31 -38.38
C LYS A 179 -14.33 12.34 -37.15
N THR A 180 -14.29 13.41 -36.38
CA THR A 180 -14.96 13.60 -35.07
C THR A 180 -16.48 13.39 -35.12
N ILE A 181 -17.11 13.60 -36.28
CA ILE A 181 -18.56 13.54 -36.46
C ILE A 181 -19.01 12.33 -37.29
N ALA A 182 -18.08 11.61 -37.94
CA ALA A 182 -18.44 10.54 -38.87
C ALA A 182 -18.28 9.17 -38.20
N ARG A 183 -19.34 8.36 -38.16
CA ARG A 183 -19.20 6.93 -37.88
C ARG A 183 -18.44 6.31 -39.05
N THR A 184 -17.20 5.89 -38.85
CA THR A 184 -16.44 5.17 -39.89
C THR A 184 -16.95 3.73 -39.99
N GLY A 185 -17.65 3.38 -41.08
CA GLY A 185 -18.16 2.01 -41.31
C GLY A 185 -19.11 1.88 -42.50
N ALA A 186 -19.45 0.65 -42.89
CA ALA A 186 -20.47 0.40 -43.91
C ALA A 186 -21.83 0.94 -43.44
N GLY A 187 -22.48 1.78 -44.26
CA GLY A 187 -23.70 2.51 -43.88
C GLY A 187 -23.47 3.89 -43.26
N ALA A 188 -22.24 4.41 -43.26
CA ALA A 188 -21.93 5.77 -42.86
C ALA A 188 -22.55 6.79 -43.83
N THR A 189 -23.21 7.81 -43.30
CA THR A 189 -23.72 8.95 -44.08
C THR A 189 -22.57 9.90 -44.44
N ASP A 190 -22.54 10.37 -45.70
CA ASP A 190 -21.57 11.37 -46.13
C ASP A 190 -21.93 12.75 -45.57
N ILE A 191 -21.15 13.19 -44.59
CA ILE A 191 -21.29 14.48 -43.91
C ILE A 191 -20.26 15.51 -44.39
N THR A 192 -19.52 15.24 -45.47
CA THR A 192 -18.45 16.11 -45.97
C THR A 192 -18.99 17.49 -46.36
N ARG A 193 -20.11 17.54 -47.09
CA ARG A 193 -20.78 18.80 -47.47
C ARG A 193 -21.29 19.58 -46.26
N PHE A 194 -21.80 18.87 -45.25
CA PHE A 194 -22.26 19.50 -44.01
C PHE A 194 -21.10 20.16 -43.25
N LYS A 195 -19.94 19.49 -43.16
CA LYS A 195 -18.72 20.07 -42.56
C LYS A 195 -18.24 21.31 -43.32
N GLU A 196 -18.28 21.30 -44.65
CA GLU A 196 -17.94 22.47 -45.47
C GLU A 196 -18.86 23.67 -45.19
N VAL A 197 -20.17 23.42 -45.07
CA VAL A 197 -21.15 24.45 -44.69
C VAL A 197 -20.86 25.02 -43.30
N LEU A 198 -20.58 24.18 -42.30
CA LEU A 198 -20.24 24.64 -40.95
C LEU A 198 -18.96 25.50 -40.93
N LEU A 199 -17.93 25.10 -41.68
CA LEU A 199 -16.68 25.86 -41.79
C LEU A 199 -16.88 27.19 -42.53
N ARG A 200 -17.81 27.24 -43.49
CA ARG A 200 -18.19 28.48 -44.18
C ARG A 200 -18.92 29.42 -43.22
N LEU A 201 -19.91 28.93 -42.48
CA LEU A 201 -20.65 29.71 -41.49
C LEU A 201 -19.73 30.25 -40.39
N LYS A 202 -18.74 29.46 -39.96
CA LYS A 202 -17.69 29.93 -39.05
C LYS A 202 -16.88 31.10 -39.64
N ARG A 203 -16.53 31.04 -40.93
CA ARG A 203 -15.74 32.10 -41.61
C ARG A 203 -16.57 33.38 -41.83
N GLU A 204 -17.88 33.24 -42.04
CA GLU A 204 -18.81 34.35 -42.20
C GLU A 204 -19.02 35.15 -40.90
N GLY A 205 -18.68 34.57 -39.73
CA GLY A 205 -18.63 35.30 -38.45
C GLY A 205 -19.98 35.92 -38.09
N ASP A 206 -19.98 37.20 -37.72
CA ASP A 206 -21.18 37.94 -37.29
C ASP A 206 -22.22 38.16 -38.40
N MET A 207 -21.83 37.98 -39.66
CA MET A 207 -22.73 38.06 -40.82
C MET A 207 -23.52 36.76 -41.04
N ALA A 208 -23.12 35.66 -40.38
CA ALA A 208 -23.78 34.38 -40.56
C ALA A 208 -25.17 34.39 -39.89
N PRO A 209 -26.19 33.78 -40.52
CA PRO A 209 -27.52 33.69 -39.93
C PRO A 209 -27.45 32.94 -38.59
N GLY A 210 -28.07 33.50 -37.55
CA GLY A 210 -28.06 32.92 -36.20
C GLY A 210 -26.69 33.00 -35.48
N ALA A 211 -25.75 33.82 -35.97
CA ALA A 211 -24.46 34.03 -35.32
C ALA A 211 -24.57 34.83 -34.01
N ALA A 212 -25.56 35.71 -33.91
CA ALA A 212 -25.84 36.48 -32.70
C ALA A 212 -26.15 35.53 -31.53
N ALA A 213 -25.48 35.77 -30.40
CA ALA A 213 -25.63 34.98 -29.19
C ALA A 213 -27.07 35.04 -28.63
N TYR A 214 -27.51 33.92 -28.05
CA TYR A 214 -28.61 33.86 -27.09
C TYR A 214 -28.03 33.74 -25.69
#